data_AF-A0A973H1R9-F1
#
_entry.id   AF-A0A973H1R9-F1
#
_cell.length_a   1.000
_cell.length_b   1.000
_cell.length_c   1.000
_cell.angle_alpha   90.00
_cell.angle_beta   90.00
_cell.angle_gamma   90.00
#
_symmetry.space_group_name_H-M   'P 1'
#
loop_
_entity.id
_entity.type
_entity.pdbx_description
1 polymer ?
#
loop_
_entity_poly.entity_id
_entity_poly.type
_entity_poly.pdbx_seq_one_letter_code
_entity_poly.pdbx_strand_id
1 'polypeptide(L)' 'MALVGIGLSNEEIARRLVVSPLTAKTHVSRTMVKLGARDRAQLVVLAYESGLVRPGWLG' A
#
# COMPACT_ATOMS: atom_id res chain seq x y z
N MET A 1 -1.84 4.49 -0.23
CA MET A 1 -0.87 3.67 -1.00
C MET A 1 0.48 3.55 -0.31
N ALA A 2 1.09 4.62 0.23
CA ALA A 2 2.44 4.59 0.83
C ALA A 2 2.71 3.43 1.81
N LEU A 3 1.82 3.19 2.80
CA LEU A 3 1.98 2.07 3.75
C LEU A 3 1.94 0.68 3.08
N VAL A 4 1.12 0.52 2.03
CA VAL A 4 1.15 -0.71 1.22
C VAL A 4 2.46 -0.79 0.44
N GLY A 5 2.92 0.33 -0.11
CA GLY A 5 4.16 0.44 -0.88
C GLY A 5 5.42 0.04 -0.10
N ILE A 6 5.44 0.26 1.22
CA ILE A 6 6.51 -0.23 2.11
C ILE A 6 6.24 -1.64 2.68
N GLY A 7 5.21 -2.34 2.20
CA GLY A 7 4.96 -3.75 2.49
C GLY A 7 3.95 -4.05 3.60
N LEU A 8 3.45 -3.08 4.36
CA LEU A 8 2.59 -3.34 5.54
C LEU A 8 1.26 -4.01 5.20
N SER A 9 0.95 -5.12 5.86
CA SER A 9 -0.34 -5.81 5.83
C SER A 9 -1.51 -4.91 6.24
N ASN A 10 -2.74 -5.33 5.92
CA ASN A 10 -3.94 -4.56 6.30
C ASN A 10 -4.08 -4.43 7.83
N GLU A 11 -3.62 -5.44 8.57
CA GLU A 11 -3.57 -5.43 10.04
C GLU A 11 -2.60 -4.37 10.57
N GLU A 12 -1.40 -4.29 10.00
CA GLU A 12 -0.40 -3.27 10.38
C GLU A 12 -0.85 -1.85 9.99
N ILE A 13 -1.46 -1.71 8.81
CA ILE A 13 -2.07 -0.46 8.35
C ILE A 13 -3.18 -0.04 9.31
N ALA A 14 -4.07 -0.97 9.68
CA ALA A 14 -5.19 -0.72 10.58
C ALA A 14 -4.72 -0.24 11.95
N ARG A 15 -3.74 -0.93 12.54
CA ARG A 15 -3.12 -0.52 13.81
C ARG A 15 -2.49 0.87 13.72
N ARG A 16 -1.72 1.15 12.66
CA ARG A 16 -1.01 2.42 12.50
C ARG A 16 -1.96 3.60 12.26
N LEU A 17 -3.07 3.37 11.58
CA LEU A 17 -4.06 4.40 11.25
C LEU A 17 -5.24 4.46 12.23
N VAL A 18 -5.26 3.60 13.25
CA VAL A 18 -6.35 3.51 14.25
C VAL A 18 -7.73 3.30 13.57
N VAL A 19 -7.78 2.36 12.63
CA VAL A 19 -9.01 1.97 11.91
C VAL A 19 -9.20 0.46 11.96
N SER A 20 -10.38 -0.04 11.55
CA SER A 20 -10.59 -1.48 11.45
C SER A 20 -9.77 -2.11 10.30
N PRO A 21 -9.35 -3.39 10.41
CA PRO A 21 -8.73 -4.12 9.30
C PRO A 21 -9.60 -4.16 8.04
N LEU A 22 -10.92 -4.19 8.20
CA LEU A 22 -11.87 -4.12 7.09
C LEU A 22 -11.80 -2.77 6.37
N THR A 23 -11.76 -1.67 7.11
CA THR A 23 -11.59 -0.32 6.57
C THR A 23 -10.29 -0.23 5.77
N ALA A 24 -9.18 -0.70 6.34
CA ALA A 24 -7.88 -0.75 5.64
C ALA A 24 -7.98 -1.57 4.33
N LYS A 25 -8.58 -2.77 4.38
CA LYS A 25 -8.81 -3.61 3.18
C LYS A 25 -9.59 -2.85 2.10
N THR A 26 -10.69 -2.18 2.46
CA THR A 26 -11.51 -1.40 1.52
C THR A 26 -10.69 -0.30 0.84
N HIS A 27 -9.85 0.43 1.59
CA HIS A 27 -8.99 1.45 1.01
C HIS A 27 -7.92 0.87 0.07
N VAL A 28 -7.31 -0.27 0.43
CA VAL A 28 -6.32 -0.94 -0.44
C VAL A 28 -6.98 -1.40 -1.73
N SER A 29 -8.13 -2.08 -1.66
CA SER A 29 -8.88 -2.53 -2.85
C SER A 29 -9.29 -1.37 -3.75
N ARG A 30 -9.84 -0.28 -3.19
CA ARG A 30 -10.19 0.91 -3.97
C ARG A 30 -8.96 1.57 -4.60
N THR A 31 -7.83 1.58 -3.92
CA THR A 31 -6.58 2.11 -4.47
C THR A 31 -6.11 1.29 -5.67
N MET A 32 -6.16 -0.04 -5.57
CA MET A 32 -5.83 -0.94 -6.69
C MET A 32 -6.70 -0.67 -7.92
N VAL A 33 -8.03 -0.57 -7.72
CA VAL A 33 -8.96 -0.23 -8.80
C VAL A 33 -8.63 1.12 -9.44
N LYS A 34 -8.41 2.16 -8.63
CA LYS A 34 -8.13 3.52 -9.12
C LYS A 34 -6.82 3.62 -9.90
N LEU A 35 -5.85 2.76 -9.60
CA LEU A 35 -4.53 2.78 -10.22
C LEU A 35 -4.33 1.68 -11.26
N GLY A 36 -5.37 0.88 -11.54
CA GLY A 36 -5.27 -0.26 -12.45
C GLY A 36 -4.32 -1.36 -11.97
N ALA A 37 -4.05 -1.44 -10.67
CA ALA A 37 -3.22 -2.51 -10.11
C ALA A 37 -4.06 -3.79 -9.95
N ARG A 38 -3.61 -4.88 -10.56
CA ARG A 38 -4.27 -6.19 -10.54
C ARG A 38 -4.14 -6.88 -9.19
N ASP A 39 -3.06 -6.60 -8.48
CA ASP A 39 -2.73 -7.21 -7.20
C ASP A 39 -1.90 -6.26 -6.33
N ARG A 40 -1.68 -6.69 -5.09
CA ARG A 40 -0.94 -5.93 -4.08
C ARG A 40 0.53 -5.74 -4.46
N ALA A 41 1.15 -6.73 -5.09
CA ALA A 41 2.56 -6.63 -5.49
C ALA A 41 2.73 -5.55 -6.57
N GLN A 42 1.81 -5.48 -7.53
CA GLN A 42 1.80 -4.39 -8.52
C GLN A 42 1.60 -3.02 -7.85
N LEU A 43 0.78 -2.94 -6.79
CA LEU A 43 0.63 -1.69 -6.04
C LEU A 43 1.92 -1.28 -5.30
N VAL A 44 2.74 -2.24 -4.88
CA VAL A 44 4.08 -1.99 -4.34
C VAL A 44 5.01 -1.48 -5.44
N VAL A 45 5.04 -2.13 -6.61
CA VAL A 45 5.85 -1.71 -7.77
C VAL A 45 5.53 -0.28 -8.18
N LEU A 46 4.24 0.05 -8.34
CA LEU A 46 3.80 1.42 -8.67
C LEU A 46 4.25 2.45 -7.62
N ALA A 47 4.32 2.07 -6.34
CA ALA A 47 4.80 2.97 -5.29
C ALA A 47 6.29 3.31 -5.46
N TYR A 48 7.09 2.35 -5.90
CA TYR A 48 8.50 2.56 -6.22
C TYR A 48 8.70 3.33 -7.52
N GLU A 49 8.00 2.95 -8.60
CA GLU A 49 8.11 3.61 -9.91
C GLU A 49 7.68 5.07 -9.87
N SER A 50 6.67 5.41 -9.06
CA SER A 50 6.21 6.79 -8.87
C SER A 50 7.12 7.63 -7.96
N GLY A 51 8.12 7.02 -7.32
CA GLY A 51 8.96 7.69 -6.31
C GLY A 51 8.26 7.96 -4.98
N LEU A 52 7.02 7.49 -4.79
CA LEU A 52 6.28 7.61 -3.53
C LEU A 52 6.97 6.84 -2.39
N VAL A 53 7.61 5.71 -2.72
CA VAL A 53 8.44 4.92 -1.81
C VAL A 53 9.85 4.85 -2.38
N ARG A 54 10.86 5.07 -1.53
CA ARG A 54 12.27 4.92 -1.89
C ARG A 54 12.81 3.64 -1.22
N PRO A 55 13.53 2.78 -1.94
CA PRO A 55 14.13 1.60 -1.34
C PRO A 55 15.14 1.99 -0.26
N GLY A 56 15.08 1.32 0.89
CA GLY A 56 15.99 1.57 2.01
C GLY A 56 17.44 1.15 1.76
N TRP A 57 17.72 0.43 0.68
CA TRP A 57 19.08 0.04 0.25
C TRP A 57 19.75 1.05 -0.68
N LEU A 58 19.06 2.14 -1.04
CA LEU A 58 19.64 3.25 -1.80
C LEU A 58 20.22 4.34 -0.87
N GLY A 59 20.30 4.09 0.43
CA GLY A 59 20.86 4.97 1.46
C GLY A 59 21.83 4.23 2.35
#